data_AF-A0A449G774-F1
#
_entry.id   AF-A0A449G774-F1
#
_cell.length_a   1.000
_cell.length_b   1.000
_cell.length_c   1.000
_cell.angle_alpha   90.00
_cell.angle_beta   90.00
_cell.angle_gamma   90.00
#
_symmetry.space_group_name_H-M   'P 1'
#
loop_
_entity.id
_entity.type
_entity.pdbx_description
1 polymer ?
#
loop_
_entity_poly.entity_id
_entity_poly.type
_entity_poly.pdbx_seq_one_letter_code
_entity_poly.pdbx_strand_id
1 'polypeptide(L)'
;MTITVIRHRGGGFDDDGDPIPSTDTELHALGVAPGANPSNIDRGRNGQRVECSVYFSPAVDLTGADELTVDGERYQIAVEQWRPRADRSGRTGTVALCSRGEG
;
A
#
# COMPACT_ATOMS: atom_id res chain seq x y z
N MET A 1 -8.58 -9.49 14.60
CA MET A 1 -8.23 -8.08 14.85
C MET A 1 -8.00 -7.48 13.47
N THR A 2 -8.93 -6.64 12.99
CA THR A 2 -8.82 -5.97 11.69
C THR A 2 -7.96 -4.73 11.86
N ILE A 3 -6.98 -4.53 10.98
CA ILE A 3 -6.10 -3.34 11.02
C ILE A 3 -6.73 -2.29 10.12
N THR A 4 -7.02 -1.12 10.67
CA THR A 4 -7.54 0.02 9.90
C THR A 4 -6.36 0.72 9.22
N VAL A 5 -6.49 0.93 7.92
CA VAL A 5 -5.52 1.69 7.12
C VAL A 5 -6.28 2.73 6.30
N ILE A 6 -5.71 3.91 6.13
CA ILE A 6 -6.38 5.00 5.39
C ILE A 6 -5.69 5.14 4.05
N ARG A 7 -6.42 4.94 2.96
CA ARG A 7 -5.97 5.26 1.61
C ARG A 7 -6.16 6.74 1.35
N HIS A 8 -5.11 7.40 0.88
CA HIS A 8 -5.16 8.75 0.33
C HIS A 8 -5.03 8.63 -1.19
N ARG A 9 -6.08 9.05 -1.91
CA ARG A 9 -6.09 9.10 -3.37
C ARG A 9 -6.16 10.54 -3.84
N GLY A 10 -5.29 10.92 -4.77
CA GLY A 10 -5.17 12.31 -5.21
C GLY A 10 -4.40 13.16 -4.19
N GLY A 11 -4.54 14.48 -4.30
CA GLY A 11 -3.65 15.43 -3.63
C GLY A 11 -2.48 15.84 -4.53
N GLY A 12 -1.82 16.92 -4.12
CA GLY A 12 -0.90 17.66 -4.98
C GLY A 12 -1.61 18.76 -5.76
N PHE A 13 -0.89 19.34 -6.70
CA PHE A 13 -1.40 20.36 -7.62
C PHE A 13 -1.33 19.81 -9.04
N ASP A 14 -2.33 20.12 -9.86
CA ASP A 14 -2.26 19.83 -11.28
C ASP A 14 -1.29 20.79 -12.00
N ASP A 15 -1.18 20.66 -13.32
CA ASP A 15 -0.27 21.45 -14.15
C ASP A 15 -0.62 22.95 -14.15
N ASP A 16 -1.87 23.32 -13.82
CA ASP A 16 -2.34 24.70 -13.69
C ASP A 16 -2.11 25.26 -12.26
N GLY A 17 -1.65 24.41 -11.34
CA GLY A 17 -1.47 24.77 -9.93
C GLY A 17 -2.76 24.67 -9.12
N ASP A 18 -3.80 24.00 -9.63
CA ASP A 18 -5.03 23.74 -8.90
C ASP A 18 -4.88 22.52 -7.99
N PRO A 19 -5.37 22.58 -6.74
CA PRO A 19 -5.27 21.46 -5.81
C PRO A 19 -6.12 20.29 -6.30
N ILE A 20 -5.48 19.14 -6.54
CA ILE A 20 -6.18 17.91 -6.91
C ILE A 20 -6.92 17.43 -5.66
N PRO A 21 -8.24 17.18 -5.74
CA PRO A 21 -9.02 16.74 -4.59
C PRO A 21 -8.45 15.42 -4.04
N SER A 22 -7.99 15.45 -2.78
CA SER A 22 -7.58 14.27 -2.05
C SER A 22 -8.80 13.61 -1.41
N THR A 23 -8.99 12.32 -1.65
CA THR A 23 -10.02 11.51 -0.99
C THR A 23 -9.34 10.54 -0.03
N ASP A 24 -9.62 10.67 1.26
CA ASP A 24 -9.31 9.65 2.25
C ASP A 24 -10.37 8.54 2.23
N THR A 25 -9.94 7.29 2.35
CA THR A 25 -10.84 6.13 2.42
C THR A 25 -10.29 5.14 3.42
N GLU A 26 -11.06 4.83 4.45
CA GLU A 26 -10.72 3.74 5.37
C GLU A 26 -10.85 2.39 4.66
N LEU A 27 -9.76 1.62 4.69
CA LEU A 27 -9.71 0.25 4.21
C LEU A 27 -9.41 -0.69 5.39
N HIS A 28 -9.90 -1.91 5.29
CA HIS A 28 -9.63 -2.95 6.26
C HIS A 28 -8.57 -3.90 5.72
N ALA A 29 -7.40 -3.88 6.35
CA ALA A 29 -6.35 -4.82 6.04
C ALA A 29 -6.59 -6.17 6.75
N LEU A 30 -6.27 -7.24 6.03
CA LEU A 30 -6.21 -8.60 6.56
C LEU A 30 -5.06 -8.74 7.56
N GLY A 31 -3.94 -8.07 7.27
CA GLY A 31 -2.74 -8.09 8.09
C GLY A 31 -1.71 -7.08 7.59
N VAL A 32 -0.86 -6.64 8.50
CA VAL A 32 0.33 -5.82 8.22
C VAL A 32 1.54 -6.64 8.63
N ALA A 33 2.41 -6.93 7.67
CA ALA A 33 3.72 -7.50 7.95
C ALA A 33 4.74 -6.36 8.05
N PRO A 34 5.59 -6.32 9.10
CA PRO A 34 6.70 -5.40 9.12
C PRO A 34 7.67 -5.73 7.96
N GLY A 35 8.32 -4.70 7.44
CA GLY A 35 9.38 -4.82 6.45
C GLY A 35 10.49 -5.74 6.97
N ALA A 36 11.10 -6.47 6.06
CA ALA A 36 12.14 -7.43 6.41
C ALA A 36 13.33 -6.72 7.09
N ASN A 37 13.96 -7.40 8.06
CA ASN A 37 15.19 -6.97 8.72
C ASN A 37 16.22 -6.44 7.70
N PRO A 38 17.12 -5.52 8.07
CA PRO A 38 18.14 -4.98 7.16
C PRO A 38 19.06 -6.03 6.49
N SER A 39 19.03 -7.28 6.97
CA SER A 39 19.70 -8.44 6.40
C SER A 39 18.91 -9.17 5.30
N ASN A 40 17.61 -8.93 5.16
CA ASN A 40 16.74 -9.47 4.11
C ASN A 40 16.20 -8.29 3.30
N ILE A 41 16.97 -7.87 2.31
CA ILE A 41 16.61 -6.76 1.43
C ILE A 41 15.49 -7.25 0.50
N ASP A 42 14.24 -7.11 0.93
CA ASP A 42 13.09 -7.09 0.02
C ASP A 42 13.17 -5.77 -0.74
N ARG A 43 14.01 -5.79 -1.78
CA ARG A 43 14.27 -4.64 -2.63
C ARG A 43 13.02 -4.47 -3.48
N GLY A 44 12.17 -3.50 -3.18
CA GLY A 44 11.20 -3.02 -4.15
C GLY A 44 11.93 -2.75 -5.47
N ARG A 45 11.28 -2.98 -6.62
CA ARG A 45 11.91 -2.92 -7.95
C ARG A 45 12.75 -1.66 -8.22
N ASN A 46 12.51 -0.57 -7.49
CA ASN A 46 13.19 0.72 -7.60
C ASN A 46 14.23 1.02 -6.51
N GLY A 47 14.63 0.06 -5.67
CA GLY A 47 15.64 0.28 -4.61
C GLY A 47 15.11 0.95 -3.34
N GLN A 48 13.81 1.24 -3.26
CA GLN A 48 13.17 1.78 -2.06
C GLN A 48 13.06 0.71 -0.96
N ARG A 49 13.33 1.13 0.28
CA ARG A 49 13.22 0.27 1.46
C ARG A 49 11.74 0.10 1.81
N VAL A 50 11.28 -1.15 1.76
CA VAL A 50 9.92 -1.50 2.22
C VAL A 50 9.92 -1.55 3.74
N GLU A 51 9.16 -0.66 4.37
CA GLU A 51 9.04 -0.56 5.84
C GLU A 51 7.92 -1.44 6.38
N CYS A 52 6.86 -1.65 5.60
CA CYS A 52 5.81 -2.60 5.91
C CYS A 52 5.09 -3.08 4.64
N SER A 53 4.38 -4.20 4.74
CA SER A 53 3.56 -4.76 3.67
C SER A 53 2.15 -4.99 4.18
N VAL A 54 1.17 -4.38 3.53
CA VAL A 54 -0.25 -4.45 3.90
C VAL A 54 -0.96 -5.40 2.97
N TYR A 55 -1.65 -6.39 3.53
CA TYR A 55 -2.40 -7.40 2.77
C TYR A 55 -3.90 -7.12 2.84
N PHE A 56 -4.55 -7.15 1.68
CA PHE A 56 -5.99 -6.95 1.53
C PHE A 56 -6.65 -8.17 0.88
N SER A 57 -7.82 -8.55 1.40
CA SER A 57 -8.69 -9.57 0.82
C SER A 57 -10.15 -9.23 1.16
N PRO A 58 -11.06 -9.07 0.17
CA PRO A 58 -10.83 -9.21 -1.27
C PRO A 58 -9.90 -8.14 -1.85
N ALA A 59 -9.43 -8.33 -3.10
CA ALA A 59 -8.61 -7.34 -3.80
C ALA A 59 -9.26 -5.95 -3.75
N VAL A 60 -8.43 -4.95 -3.48
CA VAL A 60 -8.80 -3.55 -3.43
C VAL A 60 -8.22 -2.83 -4.64
N ASP A 61 -8.92 -1.80 -5.10
CA ASP A 61 -8.44 -0.90 -6.14
C ASP A 61 -7.41 0.07 -5.53
N LEU A 62 -6.17 -0.41 -5.36
CA LEU A 62 -5.02 0.42 -5.02
C LEU A 62 -4.13 0.57 -6.24
N THR A 63 -3.52 1.74 -6.36
CA THR A 63 -2.59 2.11 -7.43
C THR A 63 -1.29 2.65 -6.82
N GLY A 64 -0.21 2.63 -7.58
CA GLY A 64 1.08 3.19 -7.13
C GLY A 64 1.10 4.72 -6.97
N ALA A 65 0.00 5.40 -7.34
CA ALA A 65 -0.19 6.83 -7.09
C ALA A 65 -0.94 7.11 -5.78
N ASP A 66 -1.50 6.07 -5.14
CA ASP A 66 -2.14 6.20 -3.84
C ASP A 66 -1.07 6.22 -2.73
N GLU A 67 -1.44 6.72 -1.56
CA GLU A 67 -0.64 6.62 -0.34
C GLU A 67 -1.47 5.93 0.75
N LEU A 68 -0.80 5.25 1.69
CA LEU A 68 -1.48 4.60 2.81
C LEU A 68 -0.98 5.17 4.13
N THR A 69 -1.91 5.48 5.04
CA THR A 69 -1.61 5.66 6.45
C THR A 69 -1.85 4.36 7.20
N VAL A 70 -0.80 3.86 7.83
CA VAL A 70 -0.79 2.64 8.66
C VAL A 70 -0.24 3.02 10.02
N ASP A 71 -0.98 2.72 11.09
CA ASP A 71 -0.59 3.06 12.47
C ASP A 71 -0.27 4.57 12.70
N GLY A 72 -0.92 5.45 11.92
CA GLY A 72 -0.72 6.90 12.00
C GLY A 72 0.45 7.44 11.16
N GLU A 73 1.22 6.58 10.51
CA GLU A 73 2.32 6.97 9.62
C GLU A 73 1.92 6.85 8.15
N ARG A 74 2.26 7.86 7.33
CA ARG A 74 1.93 7.92 5.89
C ARG A 74 3.09 7.36 5.06
N TYR A 75 2.75 6.45 4.14
CA TYR A 75 3.68 5.74 3.29
C TYR A 75 3.29 5.84 1.81
N GLN A 76 4.30 5.94 0.95
CA GLN A 76 4.14 5.68 -0.48
C GLN A 76 4.02 4.18 -0.70
N ILE A 77 3.20 3.75 -1.66
CA ILE A 77 2.98 2.31 -1.91
C ILE A 77 3.39 1.87 -3.31
N ALA A 78 3.94 0.66 -3.39
CA ALA A 78 3.93 -0.13 -4.60
C ALA A 78 2.86 -1.22 -4.47
N VAL A 79 1.97 -1.32 -5.45
CA VAL A 79 0.85 -2.25 -5.41
C VAL A 79 1.13 -3.47 -6.25
N GLU A 80 0.99 -4.65 -5.66
CA GLU A 80 1.04 -5.92 -6.36
C GLU A 80 -0.23 -6.73 -6.11
N GLN A 81 -0.68 -7.45 -7.15
CA GLN A 81 -1.80 -8.38 -7.03
C GLN A 81 -1.23 -9.78 -6.78
N TRP A 82 -1.72 -10.46 -5.75
CA TRP A 82 -1.35 -11.84 -5.46
C TRP A 82 -2.55 -12.76 -5.59
N ARG A 83 -2.30 -14.00 -6.03
CA ARG A 83 -3.30 -15.05 -6.08
C ARG A 83 -3.02 -16.03 -4.96
N PRO A 84 -3.94 -16.26 -4.01
CA PRO A 84 -3.82 -17.35 -3.07
C PRO A 84 -3.72 -18.66 -3.86
N ARG A 85 -2.63 -19.43 -3.66
CA ARG A 85 -2.50 -20.77 -4.27
C ARG A 85 -3.49 -21.80 -3.70
N ALA A 86 -4.23 -21.44 -2.65
CA ALA A 86 -4.97 -22.37 -1.81
C ALA A 86 -6.48 -22.46 -2.06
N ASP A 87 -7.11 -21.51 -2.77
CA ASP A 87 -8.55 -21.57 -3.06
C ASP A 87 -8.83 -21.65 -4.57
N ARG A 88 -9.61 -22.65 -4.98
CA ARG A 88 -10.13 -22.77 -6.36
C ARG A 88 -11.16 -21.68 -6.71
N SER A 89 -11.35 -20.70 -5.84
CA SER A 89 -12.36 -19.64 -5.96
C SER A 89 -11.78 -18.31 -6.45
N GLY A 90 -10.60 -18.29 -7.10
CA GLY A 90 -10.19 -17.15 -7.95
C GLY A 90 -10.12 -15.78 -7.28
N ARG A 91 -10.14 -15.69 -5.95
CA ARG A 91 -10.12 -14.43 -5.22
C ARG A 91 -8.70 -13.90 -5.21
N THR A 92 -8.44 -12.86 -6.02
CA THR A 92 -7.19 -12.11 -5.94
C THR A 92 -7.16 -11.33 -4.63
N GLY A 93 -6.00 -11.31 -3.99
CA GLY A 93 -5.68 -10.38 -2.91
C GLY A 93 -4.77 -9.29 -3.43
N THR A 94 -4.75 -8.16 -2.74
CA THR A 94 -3.86 -7.05 -3.06
C THR A 94 -2.82 -6.93 -1.94
N VAL A 95 -1.56 -6.73 -2.31
CA VAL A 95 -0.49 -6.39 -1.36
C VAL A 95 0.02 -4.99 -1.71
N ALA A 96 0.08 -4.13 -0.70
CA ALA A 96 0.68 -2.82 -0.79
C ALA A 96 2.01 -2.83 -0.04
N LEU A 97 3.11 -2.62 -0.76
CA LEU A 97 4.45 -2.47 -0.19
C LEU A 97 4.65 -1.00 0.17
N CYS A 98 4.66 -0.71 1.46
CA CYS A 98 4.80 0.64 1.98
C CYS A 98 6.27 1.02 2.12
N SER A 99 6.62 2.20 1.62
CA SER A 99 7.95 2.79 1.71
C SER A 99 7.84 4.25 2.13
N ARG A 100 8.79 4.69 2.95
CA ARG A 100 8.98 6.10 3.30
C ARG A 100 10.03 6.63 2.32
N GLY A 101 9.69 7.66 1.55
CA GLY A 101 10.52 8.19 0.45
C GLY A 101 11.82 8.87 0.88
N GLU A 102 12.59 8.26 1.79
CA GLU A 102 13.95 8.67 2.14
C GLU A 102 14.90 8.13 1.07
N GLY A 103 15.06 8.89 -0.02
CA GLY A 103 16.03 8.67 -1.09
C GLY A 103 16.65 9.99 -1.50
#